data_AF-A0A1G8I5M8-F1
#
_entry.id   AF-A0A1G8I5M8-F1
#
_cell.length_a   1.000
_cell.length_b   1.000
_cell.length_c   1.000
_cell.angle_alpha   90.00
_cell.angle_beta   90.00
_cell.angle_gamma   90.00
#
_symmetry.space_group_name_H-M   'P 1'
#
loop_
_entity.id
_entity.type
_entity.pdbx_description
1 polymer ?
#
loop_
_entity_poly.entity_id
_entity_poly.type
_entity_poly.pdbx_seq_one_letter_code
_entity_poly.pdbx_strand_id
1 'polypeptide(L)' 'MMGGYGMGGGGLLGLLIVGLLIIVPFWRLLPRFGIPSWVAILTLFPLVALILLWVMAFKDKIDGGTA' A
#
# COMPACT_ATOMS: atom_id res chain seq x y z
N MET A 1 -33.05 5.81 -11.38
CA MET A 1 -33.27 4.86 -10.28
C MET A 1 -31.91 4.29 -9.90
N MET A 2 -31.34 4.76 -8.79
CA MET A 2 -29.98 4.39 -8.36
C MET A 2 -30.09 3.11 -7.54
N GLY A 3 -29.72 1.97 -8.14
CA GLY A 3 -29.80 0.65 -7.52
C GLY A 3 -28.89 0.57 -6.30
N GLY A 4 -29.46 0.14 -5.17
CA GLY A 4 -28.75 -0.05 -3.93
C GLY A 4 -27.61 -1.05 -4.07
N TYR A 5 -26.37 -0.55 -4.00
CA TYR A 5 -25.23 -1.36 -3.63
C TYR A 5 -25.42 -1.75 -2.17
N GLY A 6 -25.99 -2.93 -1.96
CA GLY A 6 -26.32 -3.47 -0.64
C GLY A 6 -25.12 -3.45 0.30
N MET A 7 -25.22 -2.62 1.34
CA MET A 7 -24.34 -2.62 2.52
C MET A 7 -24.48 -3.88 3.40
N GLY A 8 -25.15 -4.94 2.95
CA GLY A 8 -25.44 -6.13 3.78
C GLY A 8 -24.56 -7.36 3.55
N GLY A 9 -23.84 -7.45 2.42
CA GLY A 9 -23.06 -8.67 2.08
C GLY A 9 -21.90 -8.46 1.11
N GLY A 10 -21.94 -7.41 0.29
CA GLY A 10 -20.81 -6.96 -0.54
C GLY A 10 -19.82 -6.06 0.18
N GLY A 11 -20.12 -5.61 1.41
CA GLY A 11 -19.29 -4.67 2.16
C GLY A 11 -17.94 -5.26 2.60
N LEU A 12 -17.95 -6.39 3.31
CA LEU A 12 -16.71 -7.03 3.79
C LEU A 12 -15.85 -7.58 2.66
N LEU A 13 -16.46 -8.25 1.68
CA LEU A 13 -15.75 -8.73 0.48
C LEU A 13 -15.16 -7.55 -0.32
N GLY A 14 -15.92 -6.46 -0.47
CA GLY A 14 -15.43 -5.23 -1.10
C GLY A 14 -14.25 -4.61 -0.34
N LEU A 15 -14.32 -4.54 1.00
CA LEU A 15 -13.22 -4.04 1.83
C LEU A 15 -11.95 -4.91 1.69
N LEU A 16 -12.09 -6.23 1.63
CA LEU A 16 -10.96 -7.13 1.41
C LEU A 16 -10.33 -6.94 0.02
N ILE A 17 -11.16 -6.79 -1.02
CA ILE A 17 -10.68 -6.53 -2.38
C ILE A 17 -9.93 -5.19 -2.43
N VAL A 18 -10.50 -4.12 -1.86
CA VAL A 18 -9.85 -2.80 -1.81
C VAL A 18 -8.55 -2.88 -1.00
N GLY A 19 -8.56 -3.54 0.16
CA GLY A 19 -7.35 -3.74 0.96
C GLY A 19 -6.26 -4.49 0.20
N LEU A 20 -6.61 -5.54 -0.54
CA LEU A 20 -5.67 -6.26 -1.40
C LEU A 20 -5.12 -5.38 -2.53
N LEU A 21 -5.99 -4.60 -3.20
CA LEU A 21 -5.55 -3.67 -4.25
C LEU A 21 -4.54 -2.63 -3.74
N ILE A 22 -4.65 -2.23 -2.47
CA ILE A 22 -3.69 -1.33 -1.81
C ILE A 22 -2.42 -2.09 -1.39
N ILE A 23 -2.53 -3.23 -0.71
CA ILE A 23 -1.38 -3.94 -0.12
C ILE A 23 -0.50 -4.60 -1.19
N VAL A 24 -1.09 -5.28 -2.18
CA VAL A 24 -0.39 -6.07 -3.19
C VAL A 24 0.70 -5.30 -3.95
N PRO A 25 0.48 -4.07 -4.46
CA PRO A 25 1.54 -3.33 -5.14
C PRO A 25 2.73 -3.05 -4.21
N PHE A 26 2.48 -2.65 -2.97
CA PHE A 26 3.55 -2.43 -1.99
C PHE A 26 4.26 -3.73 -1.61
N TRP A 27 3.54 -4.85 -1.53
CA TRP A 27 4.11 -6.16 -1.24
C TRP A 27 5.16 -6.57 -2.29
N ARG A 28 4.95 -6.19 -3.55
CA ARG A 28 5.91 -6.40 -4.65
C ARG A 28 6.98 -5.32 -4.73
N LEU A 29 6.69 -4.10 -4.28
CA LEU A 29 7.59 -2.95 -4.39
C LEU A 29 8.63 -2.92 -3.26
N LEU A 30 8.21 -3.09 -2.01
CA LEU A 30 9.06 -2.96 -0.82
C LEU A 30 10.33 -3.82 -0.84
N PRO A 31 10.30 -5.11 -1.29
CA PRO A 31 11.50 -5.94 -1.33
C PRO A 31 12.58 -5.41 -2.28
N ARG A 32 12.19 -4.69 -3.34
CA ARG A 32 13.14 -4.07 -4.28
C ARG A 32 13.96 -2.95 -3.64
N PHE A 33 13.46 -2.38 -2.54
CA PHE A 33 14.13 -1.35 -1.75
C PHE A 33 14.72 -1.92 -0.45
N GLY A 34 14.85 -3.25 -0.33
CA GLY A 34 15.36 -3.90 0.89
C GLY A 34 14.44 -3.79 2.10
N ILE A 35 13.16 -3.43 1.91
CA ILE A 35 12.17 -3.32 2.99
C ILE A 35 11.41 -4.66 3.09
N PRO A 36 11.20 -5.21 4.30
CA PRO A 36 10.46 -6.48 4.47
C PRO A 36 9.03 -6.40 3.92
N SER A 37 8.59 -7.42 3.18
CA SER A 37 7.28 -7.38 2.51
C SER A 37 6.11 -7.23 3.49
N TRP A 38 6.17 -7.81 4.70
CA TRP A 38 5.08 -7.71 5.70
C TRP A 38 4.71 -6.26 6.05
N VAL A 39 5.64 -5.31 5.88
CA VAL A 39 5.42 -3.86 6.10
C VAL A 39 4.35 -3.30 5.15
N ALA A 40 4.08 -3.96 4.01
CA ALA A 40 3.03 -3.57 3.09
C ALA A 40 1.64 -3.53 3.73
N ILE A 41 1.38 -4.31 4.79
CA ILE A 41 0.09 -4.28 5.50
C ILE A 41 -0.17 -2.90 6.13
N LEU A 42 0.89 -2.20 6.57
CA LEU A 42 0.78 -0.88 7.18
C LEU A 42 0.32 0.19 6.18
N THR A 43 0.34 -0.09 4.88
CA THR A 43 -0.12 0.83 3.82
C THR A 43 -1.64 1.01 3.81
N LEU A 44 -2.38 0.18 4.55
CA LEU A 44 -3.79 0.44 4.86
C LEU A 44 -3.99 1.81 5.54
N PHE A 45 -2.97 2.31 6.24
CA PHE A 45 -2.95 3.66 6.79
C PHE A 45 -2.36 4.63 5.75
N PRO A 46 -3.14 5.58 5.20
CA PRO A 46 -2.70 6.43 4.09
C PRO A 46 -1.42 7.22 4.39
N LEU A 47 -1.26 7.71 5.62
CA LEU A 47 -0.06 8.43 6.05
C LEU A 47 1.19 7.53 6.04
N VAL A 48 1.06 6.27 6.44
CA VAL A 48 2.17 5.31 6.40
C VAL A 48 2.53 4.98 4.95
N ALA A 49 1.55 4.83 4.07
CA ALA A 49 1.79 4.64 2.64
C ALA A 49 2.57 5.83 2.04
N LEU A 50 2.19 7.07 2.39
CA LEU A 50 2.91 8.27 1.95
C LEU A 50 4.35 8.31 2.46
N ILE A 51 4.58 7.98 3.73
CA ILE A 51 5.93 7.91 4.30
C ILE A 51 6.77 6.83 3.60
N LEU A 52 6.20 5.63 3.39
CA LEU A 52 6.90 4.55 2.68
C LEU A 52 7.26 4.95 1.26
N LEU A 53 6.35 5.61 0.54
CA LEU A 53 6.62 6.14 -0.79
C LEU A 53 7.74 7.19 -0.75
N TRP A 54 7.75 8.10 0.22
CA TRP A 54 8.81 9.08 0.40
C TRP A 54 10.17 8.41 0.64
N VAL A 55 10.24 7.45 1.56
CA VAL A 55 11.47 6.69 1.84
C VAL A 55 11.97 5.95 0.60
N MET A 56 11.07 5.32 -0.17
CA MET A 56 11.46 4.64 -1.42
C MET A 56 11.90 5.63 -2.51
N ALA A 57 11.24 6.78 -2.63
CA ALA A 57 11.55 7.80 -3.64
C ALA A 57 12.89 8.50 -3.39
N PHE A 58 13.34 8.58 -2.13
CA PHE A 58 14.60 9.22 -1.74
C PHE A 58 15.64 8.23 -1.21
N LYS A 59 15.42 6.92 -1.42
CA LYS A 59 16.29 5.84 -0.95
C LYS A 59 17.75 6.05 -1.37
N ASP A 60 17.95 6.39 -2.64
CA ASP A 60 19.25 6.71 -3.25
C ASP A 60 19.97 7.88 -2.54
N LYS A 61 19.24 8.92 -2.15
CA LYS A 61 19.78 10.09 -1.43
C LYS A 61 20.02 9.81 0.05
N ILE A 62 19.23 8.92 0.66
CA ILE A 62 19.36 8.53 2.07
C ILE A 62 20.57 7.59 2.26
N ASP A 63 20.78 6.65 1.35
CA ASP A 63 21.87 5.68 1.43
C ASP A 63 23.24 6.24 1.00
N GLY A 64 23.33 7.55 0.68
CA GLY A 64 24.57 8.26 0.39
C GLY A 64 25.07 8.11 -1.06
N GLY A 65 24.19 7.82 -2.02
CA GLY A 65 24.56 7.65 -3.42
C GLY A 65 25.09 8.93 -4.06
N THR A 66 26.40 8.94 -4.37
CA THR A 66 27.03 9.85 -5.32
C THR A 66 26.39 9.66 -6.69
N ALA A 67 25.88 10.75 -7.26
CA ALA A 67 25.41 10.83 -8.64
C ALA A 67 26.52 10.48 -9.65
#